data_AF-A0AAU1KHX7-F1
#
_entry.id   AF-A0AAU1KHX7-F1
#
_cell.length_a   1.000
_cell.length_b   1.000
_cell.length_c   1.000
_cell.angle_alpha   90.00
_cell.angle_beta   90.00
_cell.angle_gamma   90.00
#
_symmetry.space_group_name_H-M   'P 1'
#
loop_
_entity.id
_entity.type
_entity.pdbx_description
1 polymer ?
#
loop_
_entity_poly.entity_id
_entity_poly.type
_entity_poly.pdbx_seq_one_letter_code
_entity_poly.pdbx_strand_id
1 'polypeptide(L)'
;MSTSWDESEVKYKAVLLPNGTALAGVYDFNANNPTQPAFTWYNLSGNSTGYPPNPCGITIAETGNDVIVEVVTTTGEIYETTCTVARGEPDLLVCPTTRIWTAAVPQPPGSTPPPPLAKRVPGAAASTGKGPAKSGQRRH
;
A
#
# COMPACT_ATOMS: atom_id res chain seq x y z
N MET A 1 20.36 -2.83 36.63
CA MET A 1 21.10 -2.80 35.35
C MET A 1 20.32 -3.67 34.39
N SER A 2 19.62 -3.06 33.44
CA SER A 2 18.81 -3.75 32.44
C SER A 2 19.73 -4.18 31.30
N THR A 3 19.78 -5.47 31.01
CA THR A 3 20.46 -6.02 29.85
C THR A 3 19.59 -5.74 28.63
N SER A 4 20.15 -5.03 27.66
CA SER A 4 19.54 -4.56 26.42
C SER A 4 19.15 -5.66 25.42
N TRP A 5 18.77 -6.85 25.90
CA TRP A 5 18.42 -8.02 25.10
C TRP A 5 17.05 -8.62 25.48
N ASP A 6 16.36 -8.03 26.46
CA ASP A 6 14.94 -8.31 26.76
C ASP A 6 14.00 -7.37 25.97
N GLU A 7 14.41 -6.98 24.75
CA GLU A 7 13.46 -6.35 23.83
C GLU A 7 12.41 -7.40 23.50
N SER A 8 11.18 -7.11 23.88
CA SER A 8 9.96 -7.74 23.42
C SER A 8 10.07 -8.07 21.93
N GLU A 9 10.45 -9.31 21.59
CA GLU A 9 10.71 -9.71 20.22
C GLU A 9 9.36 -9.71 19.48
N VAL A 10 9.04 -8.59 18.82
CA VAL A 10 7.86 -8.42 17.96
C VAL A 10 8.36 -8.21 16.55
N LYS A 11 7.70 -8.86 15.60
CA LYS A 11 8.06 -8.83 14.19
C LYS A 11 6.90 -8.30 13.38
N TYR A 12 7.19 -7.25 12.63
CA TYR A 12 6.26 -6.69 11.66
C TYR A 12 6.63 -7.13 10.25
N LYS A 13 5.62 -7.32 9.42
CA LYS A 13 5.78 -7.57 7.98
C LYS A 13 4.78 -6.77 7.19
N ALA A 14 5.18 -6.29 6.04
CA ALA A 14 4.26 -5.82 5.02
C ALA A 14 4.30 -6.75 3.81
N VAL A 15 3.13 -6.97 3.20
CA VAL A 15 2.96 -7.80 2.01
C VAL A 15 2.06 -7.07 1.04
N LEU A 16 2.51 -6.95 -0.20
CA LEU A 16 1.69 -6.50 -1.31
C LEU A 16 1.30 -7.73 -2.12
N LEU A 17 0.01 -8.08 -2.09
CA LEU A 17 -0.50 -9.22 -2.84
C LEU A 17 -0.52 -8.90 -4.35
N PRO A 18 -0.48 -9.92 -5.24
CA PRO A 18 -0.51 -9.72 -6.69
C PRO A 18 -1.74 -8.94 -7.21
N ASN A 19 -2.84 -8.91 -6.44
CA ASN A 19 -4.04 -8.14 -6.75
C ASN A 19 -3.99 -6.67 -6.26
N GLY A 20 -2.84 -6.22 -5.74
CA GLY A 20 -2.64 -4.87 -5.22
C GLY A 20 -3.13 -4.65 -3.78
N THR A 21 -3.51 -5.71 -3.05
CA THR A 21 -3.91 -5.58 -1.63
C THR A 21 -2.68 -5.42 -0.74
N ALA A 22 -2.62 -4.32 0.02
CA ALA A 22 -1.60 -4.10 1.04
C ALA A 22 -2.03 -4.74 2.37
N LEU A 23 -1.14 -5.56 2.93
CA LEU A 23 -1.31 -6.18 4.24
C LEU A 23 -0.16 -5.76 5.16
N ALA A 24 -0.47 -5.49 6.43
CA ALA A 24 0.49 -5.50 7.52
C ALA A 24 0.25 -6.70 8.43
N GLY A 25 1.32 -7.28 8.94
CA GLY A 25 1.30 -8.41 9.86
C GLY A 25 2.10 -8.09 11.10
N VAL A 26 1.60 -8.50 12.26
CA VAL A 26 2.33 -8.51 13.53
C VAL A 26 2.44 -9.95 14.04
N TYR A 27 3.60 -10.27 14.57
CA TYR A 27 3.87 -11.51 15.28
C TYR A 27 4.67 -11.18 16.54
N ASP A 28 4.09 -11.45 17.69
CA ASP A 28 4.70 -11.26 19.00
C ASP A 28 5.27 -12.59 19.47
N PHE A 29 6.58 -12.70 19.71
CA PHE A 29 7.22 -13.95 20.13
C PHE A 29 6.95 -14.30 21.60
N ASN A 30 6.54 -13.33 22.42
CA ASN A 30 6.31 -13.53 23.86
C ASN A 30 4.90 -14.01 24.17
N ALA A 31 3.98 -13.87 23.23
CA ALA A 31 2.64 -14.41 23.38
C ALA A 31 2.62 -15.94 23.39
N ASN A 32 1.58 -16.50 24.01
CA ASN A 32 1.24 -17.92 23.89
C ASN A 32 0.82 -18.26 22.46
N ASN A 33 1.81 -18.37 21.58
CA ASN A 33 1.63 -18.68 20.17
C ASN A 33 1.39 -20.17 19.97
N PRO A 34 0.63 -20.55 18.93
CA PRO A 34 0.64 -21.93 18.48
C PRO A 34 2.08 -22.38 18.15
N THR A 35 2.33 -23.69 18.17
CA THR A 35 3.65 -24.29 17.88
C THR A 35 4.26 -23.88 16.53
N GLN A 36 3.44 -23.30 15.65
CA GLN A 36 3.87 -22.63 14.42
C GLN A 36 3.64 -21.12 14.55
N PRO A 37 4.67 -20.27 14.34
CA PRO A 37 4.53 -18.82 14.35
C PRO A 37 3.40 -18.33 13.44
N ALA A 38 2.40 -17.65 14.00
CA ALA A 38 1.21 -17.20 13.29
C ALA A 38 1.09 -15.68 13.34
N PHE A 39 1.21 -15.02 12.18
CA PHE A 39 0.99 -13.58 12.07
C PHE A 39 -0.50 -13.23 12.13
N THR A 40 -0.82 -12.14 12.82
CA THR A 40 -2.11 -11.47 12.67
C THR A 40 -2.00 -10.47 11.53
N TRP A 41 -2.77 -10.67 10.45
CA TRP A 41 -2.74 -9.85 9.24
C TRP A 41 -3.90 -8.85 9.18
N TYR A 42 -3.60 -7.63 8.76
CA TYR A 42 -4.52 -6.51 8.63
C TYR A 42 -4.54 -6.03 7.19
N ASN A 43 -5.72 -5.99 6.57
CA ASN A 43 -5.89 -5.41 5.25
C ASN A 43 -5.92 -3.88 5.33
N LEU A 44 -4.93 -3.23 4.72
CA LEU A 44 -4.74 -1.78 4.76
C LEU A 44 -5.33 -1.05 3.54
N SER A 45 -5.60 -1.78 2.45
CA SER A 45 -6.21 -1.23 1.24
C SER A 45 -7.74 -1.28 1.29
N GLY A 46 -8.33 -2.15 2.12
CA GLY A 46 -9.77 -2.24 2.33
C GLY A 46 -10.33 -1.11 3.20
N ASN A 47 -11.52 -0.61 2.83
CA ASN A 47 -12.18 0.55 3.47
C ASN A 47 -11.22 1.73 3.67
N SER A 48 -10.57 2.15 2.58
CA SER A 48 -9.52 3.16 2.60
C SER A 48 -9.88 4.36 1.73
N THR A 49 -9.29 5.51 2.06
CA THR A 49 -9.31 6.73 1.25
C THR A 49 -7.88 7.05 0.83
N GLY A 50 -7.69 7.36 -0.46
CA GLY A 50 -6.38 7.74 -0.99
C GLY A 50 -5.42 6.58 -1.23
N TYR A 51 -5.88 5.33 -1.14
CA TYR A 51 -5.01 4.18 -1.45
C TYR A 51 -4.44 4.30 -2.87
N PRO A 52 -3.12 4.18 -3.04
CA PRO A 52 -2.48 4.51 -4.31
C PRO A 52 -2.91 3.58 -5.45
N PRO A 53 -3.05 4.10 -6.68
CA PRO A 53 -3.26 3.28 -7.85
C PRO A 53 -1.97 2.53 -8.24
N ASN A 54 -2.11 1.32 -8.77
CA ASN A 54 -1.00 0.50 -9.27
C ASN A 54 0.19 0.38 -8.29
N PRO A 55 -0.04 -0.08 -7.05
CA PRO A 55 1.04 -0.32 -6.12
C PRO A 55 1.96 -1.42 -6.65
N CYS A 56 3.28 -1.24 -6.54
CA CYS A 56 4.28 -2.23 -6.99
C CYS A 56 5.35 -2.56 -5.96
N GLY A 57 5.37 -1.87 -4.82
CA GLY A 57 6.23 -2.21 -3.68
C GLY A 57 5.61 -1.75 -2.38
N ILE A 58 6.06 -2.33 -1.28
CA ILE A 58 5.59 -2.01 0.07
C ILE A 58 6.73 -2.12 1.07
N THR A 59 6.75 -1.20 2.03
CA THR A 59 7.69 -1.16 3.14
C THR A 59 6.93 -1.03 4.46
N ILE A 60 7.60 -1.36 5.55
CA ILE A 60 7.08 -1.23 6.90
C ILE A 60 8.20 -0.77 7.81
N ALA A 61 7.89 0.19 8.68
CA ALA A 61 8.77 0.66 9.73
C ALA A 61 7.98 0.81 11.02
N GLU A 62 8.61 0.49 12.13
CA GLU A 62 8.09 0.84 13.46
C GLU A 62 8.86 2.05 13.97
N THR A 63 8.13 3.02 14.53
CA THR A 63 8.72 4.17 15.19
C THR A 63 7.91 4.55 16.42
N GLY A 64 8.56 4.60 17.58
CA GLY A 64 7.89 4.82 18.86
C GLY A 64 6.88 3.71 19.16
N ASN A 65 5.59 4.00 18.94
CA ASN A 65 4.50 3.05 19.15
C ASN A 65 3.57 2.94 17.93
N ASP A 66 4.08 3.33 16.77
CA ASP A 66 3.34 3.31 15.52
C ASP A 66 4.08 2.47 14.49
N VAL A 67 3.29 1.77 13.67
CA VAL A 67 3.73 1.06 12.48
C VAL A 67 3.30 1.87 11.28
N ILE A 68 4.29 2.37 10.55
CA ILE A 68 4.11 3.11 9.31
C ILE A 68 4.30 2.13 8.17
N VAL A 69 3.33 2.10 7.25
CA VAL A 69 3.36 1.27 6.06
C VAL A 69 3.32 2.18 4.86
N GLU A 70 4.29 2.00 3.97
CA GLU A 70 4.40 2.80 2.76
C GLU A 70 4.26 1.91 1.55
N VAL A 71 3.60 2.43 0.52
CA VAL A 71 3.42 1.77 -0.77
C VAL A 71 3.99 2.67 -1.84
N VAL A 72 4.79 2.08 -2.73
CA VAL A 72 5.29 2.75 -3.92
C VAL A 72 4.45 2.34 -5.14
N THR A 73 4.09 3.32 -5.98
CA THR A 73 3.39 3.10 -7.24
C THR A 73 4.35 2.72 -8.36
N THR A 74 3.83 2.20 -9.46
CA THR A 74 4.62 1.97 -10.69
C THR A 74 5.23 3.24 -11.28
N THR A 75 4.74 4.42 -10.89
CA THR A 75 5.27 5.72 -11.29
C THR A 75 6.25 6.32 -10.27
N GLY A 76 6.56 5.57 -9.21
CA GLY A 76 7.57 5.93 -8.20
C GLY A 76 7.06 6.84 -7.08
N GLU A 77 5.76 7.11 -7.00
CA GLU A 77 5.19 7.88 -5.89
C GLU A 77 5.03 7.01 -4.64
N ILE A 78 5.25 7.59 -3.47
CA ILE A 78 5.12 6.92 -2.17
C ILE A 78 3.90 7.46 -1.44
N TYR A 79 3.08 6.55 -0.93
CA TYR A 79 1.95 6.86 -0.06
C TYR A 79 2.12 6.09 1.23
N GLU A 80 1.79 6.71 2.35
CA GLU A 80 1.93 6.14 3.69
C GLU A 80 0.60 6.07 4.41
N THR A 81 0.48 5.10 5.31
CA THR A 81 -0.56 5.02 6.32
C THR A 81 0.05 4.53 7.63
N THR A 82 -0.66 4.73 8.73
CA THR A 82 -0.16 4.42 10.07
C THR A 82 -1.18 3.59 10.84
N CYS A 83 -0.70 2.58 11.56
CA CYS A 83 -1.45 1.86 12.58
C CYS A 83 -0.70 1.97 13.90
N THR A 84 -1.40 2.24 15.00
CA THR A 84 -0.79 2.26 16.32
C THR A 84 -0.64 0.82 16.83
N VAL A 85 0.43 0.56 17.57
CA VAL A 85 0.62 -0.74 18.21
C VAL A 85 -0.11 -0.76 19.55
N ALA A 86 -1.09 -1.67 19.69
CA ALA A 86 -1.66 -2.00 20.98
C ALA A 86 -0.78 -3.04 21.65
N ARG A 87 -0.01 -2.59 22.65
CA ARG A 87 0.89 -3.44 23.42
C ARG A 87 0.11 -4.39 24.33
N GLY A 88 0.49 -5.66 24.36
CA GLY A 88 -0.18 -6.71 25.12
C GLY A 88 0.46 -8.07 24.91
N GLU A 89 -0.29 -9.13 25.21
CA GLU A 89 0.13 -10.50 24.96
C GLU A 89 -1.03 -11.24 24.25
N PRO A 90 -1.13 -11.20 22.91
CA PRO A 90 -0.14 -10.65 21.96
C PRO A 90 -0.26 -9.15 21.68
N ASP A 91 0.84 -8.54 21.21
CA ASP A 91 0.81 -7.25 20.51
C ASP A 91 -0.08 -7.29 19.26
N LEU A 92 -0.89 -6.24 19.07
CA LEU A 92 -1.83 -6.10 17.95
C LEU A 92 -1.64 -4.75 17.24
N LEU A 93 -2.09 -4.67 15.98
CA LEU A 93 -2.17 -3.40 15.26
C LEU A 93 -3.59 -2.82 15.36
N VAL A 94 -3.67 -1.56 15.75
CA VAL A 94 -4.90 -0.78 15.75
C VAL A 94 -4.84 0.17 14.56
N CYS A 95 -5.38 -0.29 13.44
CA CYS A 95 -5.54 0.54 12.25
C CYS A 95 -6.89 1.27 12.30
N PRO A 96 -6.98 2.53 11.85
CA PRO A 96 -8.24 3.26 11.74
C PRO A 96 -9.31 2.46 10.96
N THR A 97 -10.57 2.60 11.35
CA THR A 97 -11.71 1.93 10.68
C THR A 97 -11.78 2.30 9.21
N THR A 98 -11.59 3.59 8.89
CA THR A 98 -11.28 4.07 7.55
C THR A 98 -9.81 4.43 7.48
N ARG A 99 -9.00 3.67 6.74
CA ARG A 99 -7.57 3.98 6.57
C ARG A 99 -7.40 5.16 5.63
N ILE A 100 -6.60 6.14 6.05
CA ILE A 100 -6.23 7.27 5.20
C ILE A 100 -4.81 7.00 4.71
N TRP A 101 -4.64 7.04 3.40
CA TRP A 101 -3.34 7.00 2.74
C TRP A 101 -3.02 8.41 2.25
N THR A 102 -1.86 8.90 2.66
CA THR A 102 -1.38 10.24 2.30
C THR A 102 -0.12 10.12 1.47
N ALA A 103 0.02 10.97 0.45
CA ALA A 103 1.27 11.06 -0.28
C ALA A 103 2.39 11.49 0.67
N ALA A 104 3.51 10.79 0.65
CA ALA A 104 4.71 11.20 1.38
C ALA A 104 5.18 12.57 0.88
N VAL A 105 5.66 13.42 1.78
CA VAL A 105 6.18 14.74 1.44
C VAL A 105 7.56 14.94 2.08
N PRO A 106 8.61 15.21 1.30
CA PRO A 106 8.62 15.29 -0.16
C PRO A 106 8.53 13.91 -0.84
N GLN A 107 8.09 13.90 -2.09
CA GLN A 107 8.22 12.70 -2.94
C GLN A 107 9.67 12.51 -3.39
N PRO A 108 10.10 11.26 -3.68
CA PRO A 108 11.38 11.02 -4.32
C PRO A 108 11.50 11.78 -5.66
N PRO A 109 12.68 12.34 -5.98
CA PRO A 109 12.92 12.94 -7.29
C PRO A 109 12.67 11.95 -8.42
N GLY A 110 11.96 12.37 -9.47
CA GLY A 110 11.65 11.52 -10.63
C GLY A 110 10.39 10.67 -10.51
N SER A 111 9.67 10.76 -9.38
CA SER A 111 8.28 10.29 -9.30
C SER A 111 7.41 11.05 -10.31
N THR A 112 6.48 10.35 -10.95
CA THR A 112 5.52 10.97 -11.89
C THR A 112 4.10 10.77 -11.39
N PRO A 113 3.36 11.85 -11.08
CA PRO A 113 1.97 11.70 -10.71
C PRO A 113 1.15 11.08 -11.84
N PRO A 114 0.26 10.11 -11.56
CA PRO A 114 -0.72 9.71 -12.55
C PRO A 114 -1.57 10.93 -12.93
N PRO A 115 -2.06 11.00 -14.17
CA PRO A 115 -3.09 11.97 -14.51
C PRO A 115 -4.23 11.86 -13.48
N PRO A 116 -4.80 12.98 -12.98
CA PRO A 116 -5.96 12.91 -12.11
C PRO A 116 -6.98 11.98 -12.74
N LEU A 117 -7.54 11.03 -11.96
CA LEU A 117 -8.60 10.17 -12.44
C LEU A 117 -9.65 11.05 -13.11
N ALA A 118 -9.73 10.97 -14.44
CA ALA A 118 -10.70 11.75 -15.19
C ALA A 118 -12.06 11.39 -14.58
N LYS A 119 -12.73 12.38 -13.98
CA LYS A 119 -14.12 12.21 -13.56
C LYS A 119 -14.83 11.65 -14.78
N ARG A 120 -15.28 10.39 -14.73
CA ARG A 120 -16.13 9.83 -15.77
C ARG A 120 -17.37 10.73 -15.81
N VAL A 121 -17.39 11.66 -16.74
CA VAL A 121 -18.64 12.34 -17.12
C VAL A 121 -19.41 11.28 -17.90
N PRO A 122 -20.56 10.81 -17.41
CA PRO A 122 -21.40 9.92 -18.20
C PRO A 122 -21.91 10.73 -19.39
N GLY A 123 -21.44 10.46 -20.60
CA GLY A 123 -22.07 11.00 -21.82
C GLY A 123 -21.17 11.52 -22.94
N ALA A 124 -19.84 11.44 -22.88
CA ALA A 124 -19.02 11.82 -24.03
C ALA A 124 -18.87 10.64 -25.01
N ALA A 125 -19.73 10.64 -26.03
CA ALA A 125 -19.68 9.73 -27.17
C ALA A 125 -18.28 9.73 -27.84
N ALA A 126 -17.83 8.55 -28.25
CA ALA A 126 -16.59 8.37 -28.99
C ALA A 126 -16.69 9.03 -30.37
N SER A 127 -16.00 10.16 -30.57
CA SER A 127 -15.73 10.72 -31.90
C SER A 127 -14.35 10.25 -32.39
N THR A 128 -14.38 9.19 -33.18
CA THR A 128 -13.60 8.97 -34.41
C THR A 128 -12.30 9.78 -34.63
N GLY A 129 -11.18 9.05 -34.66
CA GLY A 129 -10.35 8.97 -35.87
C GLY A 129 -8.93 9.51 -35.82
N LYS A 130 -7.93 8.62 -35.95
CA LYS A 130 -6.95 8.67 -37.06
C LYS A 130 -5.99 7.46 -37.12
N GLY A 131 -6.12 6.72 -38.23
CA GLY A 131 -5.04 6.01 -38.93
C GLY A 131 -5.06 4.47 -38.87
N PRO A 132 -4.40 3.75 -39.81
CA PRO A 132 -4.15 4.04 -41.23
C PRO A 132 -4.41 2.81 -42.15
N ALA A 133 -4.63 2.98 -43.47
CA ALA A 133 -4.39 1.89 -44.44
C ALA A 133 -4.23 2.39 -45.89
N LYS A 134 -3.18 1.89 -46.54
CA LYS A 134 -2.88 1.99 -47.99
C LYS A 134 -3.62 0.90 -48.78
N SER A 135 -4.20 1.27 -49.92
CA SER A 135 -4.30 0.53 -51.20
C SER A 135 -5.23 1.37 -52.09
N GLY A 136 -5.01 1.72 -53.36
CA GLY A 136 -4.28 1.07 -54.43
C GLY A 136 -5.29 0.63 -55.51
N GLN A 137 -5.66 1.49 -56.48
CA GLN A 137 -5.93 1.10 -57.88
C GLN A 137 -6.26 2.29 -58.80
N ARG A 138 -5.73 2.19 -60.03
CA ARG A 138 -5.83 3.09 -61.20
C ARG A 138 -7.11 2.87 -62.02
N ARG A 139 -7.32 3.79 -62.98
CA ARG A 139 -8.09 3.75 -64.25
C ARG A 139 -9.49 4.39 -64.13
N HIS A 140 -9.99 5.18 -65.08
CA HIS A 140 -9.65 5.47 -66.48
C HIS A 140 -9.83 6.97 -66.75
#